data_AF-A0A0K6FNB9-F1
#
_entry.id   AF-A0A0K6FNB9-F1
#
_cell.length_a   1.000
_cell.length_b   1.000
_cell.length_c   1.000
_cell.angle_alpha   90.00
_cell.angle_beta   90.00
_cell.angle_gamma   90.00
#
_symmetry.space_group_name_H-M   'P 1'
#
loop_
_entity.id
_entity.type
_entity.pdbx_description
1 polymer ?
#
loop_
_entity_poly.entity_id
_entity_poly.type
_entity_poly.pdbx_seq_one_letter_code
_entity_poly.pdbx_strand_id
1 'polypeptide(L)'
;MMFNLVSVIFTAALALTSVIANPVPSNHDEAGVELEARGNWHYPKTHRVTVGAWGQLRYNPEYVNAKVGDYIKFEFHPKNHTVTESSFNQPCNRIDGGFRTGFVPVPPDTKSHFPTKVFKVTDDKPHWFYCGQTGHCPAGMVFAVNPPHKGNTFHKFKETAQYSGK
;
A
#
# COMPACT_ATOMS: atom_id res chain seq x y z
N MET A 1 4.05 74.58 45.16
CA MET A 1 4.93 74.99 44.04
C MET A 1 4.96 73.86 43.04
N MET A 2 4.69 74.19 41.78
CA MET A 2 4.62 73.29 40.62
C MET A 2 5.98 72.63 40.32
N PHE A 3 5.99 71.52 39.56
CA PHE A 3 6.87 71.15 38.43
C PHE A 3 6.77 69.63 38.21
N ASN A 4 5.92 69.15 37.29
CA ASN A 4 6.21 68.84 35.88
C ASN A 4 7.14 67.65 35.67
N LEU A 5 6.63 66.59 35.02
CA LEU A 5 7.26 65.93 33.88
C LEU A 5 6.21 65.11 33.11
N VAL A 6 6.02 65.47 31.84
CA VAL A 6 5.22 64.77 30.84
C VAL A 6 6.12 63.72 30.17
N SER A 7 5.60 62.53 29.88
CA SER A 7 6.16 61.70 28.81
C SER A 7 5.07 60.98 28.04
N VAL A 8 5.25 61.01 26.72
CA VAL A 8 4.27 60.76 25.66
C VAL A 8 4.29 59.29 25.29
N ILE A 9 3.12 58.64 25.23
CA ILE A 9 2.98 57.32 24.61
C ILE A 9 2.09 57.45 23.38
N PHE A 10 2.68 57.18 22.22
CA PHE A 10 2.02 57.03 20.93
C PHE A 10 1.30 55.69 20.88
N THR A 11 -0.01 55.69 20.65
CA THR A 11 -0.74 54.47 20.24
C THR A 11 -1.57 54.77 19.00
N ALA A 12 -1.24 54.05 17.92
CA ALA A 12 -1.85 54.14 16.61
C ALA A 12 -3.31 53.64 16.63
N ALA A 13 -4.18 54.33 15.90
CA ALA A 13 -5.55 53.91 15.66
C ALA A 13 -5.60 52.90 14.50
N LEU A 14 -6.14 51.70 14.74
CA LEU A 14 -6.65 50.83 13.67
C LEU A 14 -8.17 50.96 13.62
N ALA A 15 -8.67 51.46 12.49
CA ALA A 15 -10.10 51.47 12.19
C ALA A 15 -10.56 50.04 11.90
N LEU A 16 -11.53 49.54 12.68
CA LEU A 16 -12.23 48.30 12.41
C LEU A 16 -13.36 48.58 11.42
N THR A 17 -13.24 48.10 10.19
CA THR A 17 -14.39 47.97 9.28
C THR A 17 -15.15 46.71 9.65
N SER A 18 -16.37 46.87 10.12
CA SER A 18 -17.29 45.76 10.39
C SER A 18 -17.73 45.11 9.07
N VAL A 19 -17.35 43.86 8.85
CA VAL A 19 -17.93 43.02 7.79
C VAL A 19 -19.21 42.40 8.34
N ILE A 20 -20.36 42.81 7.81
CA ILE A 20 -21.65 42.17 8.12
C ILE A 20 -21.79 40.96 7.20
N ALA A 21 -21.72 39.75 7.75
CA ALA A 21 -22.10 38.54 7.01
C ALA A 21 -23.62 38.37 7.09
N ASN A 22 -24.30 38.30 5.94
CA ASN A 22 -25.72 37.94 5.89
C ASN A 22 -25.89 36.44 6.17
N PRO A 23 -26.92 36.03 6.94
CA PRO A 23 -27.19 34.61 7.18
C PRO A 23 -27.65 33.93 5.88
N VAL A 24 -27.06 32.76 5.59
CA VAL A 24 -27.47 31.88 4.50
C VAL A 24 -28.76 31.17 4.91
N PRO A 25 -29.83 31.16 4.09
CA PRO A 25 -31.05 30.43 4.39
C PRO A 25 -30.77 28.92 4.40
N SER A 26 -31.05 28.25 5.52
CA SER A 26 -31.04 26.79 5.58
C SER A 26 -32.37 26.25 5.08
N ASN A 27 -32.40 25.87 3.80
CA ASN A 27 -33.49 25.04 3.27
C ASN A 27 -33.30 23.62 3.83
N HIS A 28 -34.01 23.30 4.91
CA HIS A 28 -34.11 21.95 5.44
C HIS A 28 -35.22 21.18 4.73
N ASP A 29 -35.01 20.81 3.46
CA ASP A 29 -35.88 19.87 2.75
C ASP A 29 -35.09 19.02 1.71
N GLU A 30 -33.83 18.65 2.01
CA GLU A 30 -33.16 17.49 1.37
C GLU A 30 -32.28 16.74 2.38
N ALA A 31 -32.90 16.28 3.47
CA ALA A 31 -32.28 15.35 4.41
C ALA A 31 -32.54 13.91 3.94
N GLY A 32 -31.82 13.46 2.91
CA GLY A 32 -32.04 12.11 2.36
C GLY A 32 -30.84 11.40 1.73
N VAL A 33 -29.76 12.08 1.36
CA VAL A 33 -28.68 11.46 0.55
C VAL A 33 -27.30 11.47 1.24
N GLU A 34 -27.07 12.28 2.28
CA GLU A 34 -25.71 12.50 2.79
C GLU A 34 -25.33 11.72 4.07
N LEU A 35 -26.25 10.95 4.68
CA LEU A 35 -25.90 10.14 5.86
C LEU A 35 -25.22 8.80 5.54
N GLU A 36 -25.32 8.28 4.32
CA GLU A 36 -24.68 7.00 3.95
C GLU A 36 -23.18 7.14 3.63
N ALA A 37 -22.69 8.35 3.36
CA ALA A 37 -21.29 8.58 2.96
C ALA A 37 -20.30 8.66 4.14
N ARG A 38 -20.77 8.78 5.39
CA ARG A 38 -19.91 8.92 6.59
C ARG A 38 -19.60 7.59 7.29
N GLY A 39 -20.24 6.50 6.90
CA GLY A 39 -20.05 5.17 7.51
C GLY A 39 -18.99 4.29 6.85
N ASN A 40 -18.54 4.61 5.63
CA ASN A 40 -17.71 3.72 4.82
C ASN A 40 -16.26 4.23 4.66
N TRP A 41 -15.63 4.69 5.74
CA TRP A 41 -14.20 5.01 5.74
C TRP A 41 -13.39 3.71 5.78
N HIS A 42 -12.68 3.40 4.70
CA HIS A 42 -11.75 2.27 4.67
C HIS A 42 -10.46 2.63 5.41
N TYR A 43 -10.29 2.10 6.63
CA TYR A 43 -9.02 2.18 7.33
C TYR A 43 -7.99 1.22 6.71
N PRO A 44 -6.76 1.68 6.37
CA PRO A 44 -5.74 0.84 5.77
C PRO A 44 -5.45 -0.43 6.58
N LYS A 45 -5.54 -1.59 5.93
CA LYS A 45 -5.15 -2.88 6.52
C LYS A 45 -3.78 -3.29 6.01
N THR A 46 -3.01 -3.96 6.87
CA THR A 46 -1.75 -4.60 6.47
C THR A 46 -1.94 -6.10 6.40
N HIS A 47 -1.72 -6.67 5.22
CA HIS A 47 -1.75 -8.11 4.96
C HIS A 47 -0.32 -8.64 5.05
N ARG A 48 -0.08 -9.58 5.96
CA ARG A 48 1.25 -10.21 6.11
C ARG A 48 1.41 -11.36 5.12
N VAL A 49 2.54 -11.37 4.41
CA VAL A 49 2.93 -12.46 3.50
C VAL A 49 4.34 -12.91 3.86
N THR A 50 4.53 -14.17 4.21
CA THR A 50 5.88 -14.72 4.42
C THR A 50 6.50 -15.15 3.10
N VAL A 51 7.78 -14.86 2.90
CA VAL A 51 8.54 -15.20 1.69
C VAL A 51 9.60 -16.25 2.06
N GLY A 52 9.50 -17.46 1.52
CA GLY A 52 10.52 -18.49 1.76
C GLY A 52 10.40 -19.22 3.10
N ALA A 53 9.28 -19.01 3.82
CA ALA A 53 9.05 -19.59 5.13
C ALA A 53 9.21 -21.12 5.12
N TRP A 54 9.89 -21.62 6.15
CA TRP A 54 10.12 -23.03 6.46
C TRP A 54 10.89 -23.74 5.34
N GLY A 55 11.75 -22.97 4.65
CA GLY A 55 12.60 -23.45 3.56
C GLY A 55 11.86 -23.69 2.24
N GLN A 56 10.57 -23.35 2.16
CA GLN A 56 9.71 -23.56 0.99
C GLN A 56 9.98 -22.53 -0.10
N LEU A 57 9.78 -22.90 -1.37
CA LEU A 57 9.79 -21.96 -2.50
C LEU A 57 8.40 -21.34 -2.71
N ARG A 58 7.93 -20.59 -1.71
CA ARG A 58 6.55 -20.12 -1.65
C ARG A 58 6.40 -18.75 -0.98
N TYR A 59 5.41 -17.99 -1.45
CA TYR A 59 4.81 -16.87 -0.72
C TYR A 59 3.58 -17.39 0.03
N ASN A 60 3.43 -17.06 1.31
CA ASN A 60 2.29 -17.55 2.10
C ASN A 60 1.58 -16.39 2.85
N PRO A 61 0.28 -16.13 2.57
CA PRO A 61 -0.53 -16.76 1.53
C PRO A 61 0.01 -16.48 0.12
N GLU A 62 -0.39 -17.31 -0.85
CA GLU A 62 0.06 -17.17 -2.25
C GLU A 62 -0.66 -16.06 -3.01
N TYR A 63 -1.80 -15.61 -2.50
CA TYR A 63 -2.44 -14.40 -2.99
C TYR A 63 -3.20 -13.72 -1.85
N VAL A 64 -3.48 -12.43 -2.04
CA VAL A 64 -4.27 -11.62 -1.10
C VAL A 64 -5.32 -10.85 -1.89
N ASN A 65 -6.53 -10.75 -1.33
CA ASN A 65 -7.53 -9.77 -1.77
C ASN A 65 -7.46 -8.56 -0.83
N ALA A 66 -7.14 -7.38 -1.37
CA ALA A 66 -6.86 -6.16 -0.63
C ALA A 66 -7.54 -4.96 -1.30
N LYS A 67 -7.95 -3.98 -0.50
CA LYS A 67 -8.58 -2.75 -1.00
C LYS A 67 -7.51 -1.71 -1.33
N VAL A 68 -7.84 -0.76 -2.20
CA VAL A 68 -7.00 0.43 -2.43
C VAL A 68 -6.69 1.11 -1.10
N GLY A 69 -5.40 1.42 -0.87
CA GLY A 69 -4.90 1.97 0.38
C GLY A 69 -4.38 0.92 1.38
N ASP A 70 -4.67 -0.37 1.19
CA ASP A 70 -4.06 -1.44 1.98
C ASP A 70 -2.56 -1.60 1.67
N TYR A 71 -1.88 -2.33 2.56
CA TYR A 71 -0.46 -2.66 2.44
C TYR A 71 -0.25 -4.17 2.44
N ILE A 72 0.63 -4.65 1.58
CA ILE A 72 1.15 -6.03 1.62
C ILE A 72 2.54 -5.98 2.23
N LYS A 73 2.68 -6.52 3.44
CA LYS A 73 3.95 -6.60 4.16
C LYS A 73 4.57 -7.98 3.94
N PHE A 74 5.58 -8.01 3.09
CA PHE A 74 6.39 -9.19 2.82
C PHE A 74 7.44 -9.36 3.91
N GLU A 75 7.42 -10.49 4.61
CA GLU A 75 8.39 -10.86 5.63
C GLU A 75 9.30 -11.97 5.08
N PHE A 76 10.59 -11.69 4.97
CA PHE A 76 11.56 -12.58 4.30
C PHE A 76 12.18 -13.55 5.29
N HIS A 77 12.13 -14.84 4.95
CA HIS A 77 12.69 -15.95 5.71
C HIS A 77 14.03 -16.40 5.11
N PRO A 78 14.79 -17.28 5.82
CA PRO A 78 16.13 -17.68 5.39
C PRO A 78 16.26 -18.12 3.94
N LYS A 79 17.49 -17.99 3.39
CA LYS A 79 17.87 -18.07 1.96
C LYS A 79 17.74 -16.69 1.29
N ASN A 80 17.71 -16.68 -0.05
CA ASN A 80 17.69 -15.45 -0.84
C ASN A 80 16.46 -15.45 -1.75
N HIS A 81 15.60 -14.45 -1.57
CA HIS A 81 14.34 -14.31 -2.28
C HIS A 81 14.13 -12.87 -2.75
N THR A 82 13.20 -12.68 -3.68
CA THR A 82 12.73 -11.36 -4.10
C THR A 82 11.21 -11.28 -4.01
N VAL A 83 10.66 -10.09 -4.15
CA VAL A 83 9.31 -9.85 -4.68
C VAL A 83 9.49 -8.91 -5.86
N THR A 84 9.20 -9.40 -7.06
CA THR A 84 9.38 -8.67 -8.31
C THR A 84 8.07 -8.71 -9.07
N GLU A 85 7.53 -7.55 -9.43
CA GLU A 85 6.31 -7.46 -10.21
C GLU A 85 6.55 -7.90 -11.67
N SER A 86 5.59 -8.65 -12.20
CA SER A 86 5.56 -9.18 -13.56
C SER A 86 4.22 -8.86 -14.23
N SER A 87 4.08 -9.26 -15.49
CA SER A 87 2.76 -9.38 -16.11
C SER A 87 2.20 -10.78 -15.87
N PHE A 88 0.89 -10.94 -16.04
CA PHE A 88 0.24 -12.26 -16.00
C PHE A 88 0.82 -13.22 -17.06
N ASN A 89 1.06 -12.72 -18.28
CA ASN A 89 1.49 -13.53 -19.41
C ASN A 89 2.98 -13.89 -19.36
N GLN A 90 3.79 -13.12 -18.62
CA GLN A 90 5.23 -13.34 -18.48
C GLN A 90 5.62 -13.40 -16.99
N PRO A 91 5.16 -14.42 -16.25
CA PRO A 91 5.30 -14.51 -14.79
C PRO A 91 6.73 -14.42 -14.27
N CYS A 92 7.71 -14.95 -15.02
CA CYS A 92 9.11 -14.98 -14.58
C CYS A 92 9.96 -13.85 -15.18
N ASN A 93 9.32 -12.82 -15.75
CA ASN A 93 9.98 -11.63 -16.28
C ASN A 93 9.45 -10.39 -15.58
N ARG A 94 10.37 -9.52 -15.17
CA ARG A 94 10.00 -8.23 -14.59
C ARG A 94 9.30 -7.35 -15.63
N ILE A 95 8.35 -6.55 -15.17
CA ILE A 95 7.88 -5.40 -15.94
C ILE A 95 8.75 -4.18 -15.64
N ASP A 96 8.82 -3.24 -16.59
CA ASP A 96 9.50 -1.97 -16.39
C ASP A 96 8.65 -1.05 -15.49
N GLY A 97 9.31 -0.36 -14.56
CA GLY A 97 8.64 0.51 -13.58
C GLY A 97 7.83 -0.20 -12.49
N GLY A 98 7.72 -1.54 -12.51
CA GLY A 98 7.01 -2.31 -11.49
C GLY A 98 7.72 -2.34 -10.12
N PHE A 99 6.99 -2.79 -9.10
CA PHE A 99 7.51 -2.95 -7.75
C PHE A 99 8.60 -4.04 -7.67
N ARG A 100 9.72 -3.72 -7.02
CA ARG A 100 10.86 -4.63 -6.90
C ARG A 100 11.56 -4.45 -5.57
N THR A 101 11.79 -5.55 -4.85
CA THR A 101 12.56 -5.51 -3.60
C THR A 101 14.06 -5.63 -3.81
N GLY A 102 14.48 -6.12 -4.98
CA GLY A 102 15.79 -6.73 -5.14
C GLY A 102 15.90 -8.05 -4.36
N PHE A 103 17.10 -8.64 -4.39
CA PHE A 103 17.43 -9.81 -3.57
C PHE A 103 17.51 -9.42 -2.09
N VAL A 104 16.80 -10.16 -1.26
CA VAL A 104 16.79 -10.01 0.20
C VAL A 104 17.36 -11.30 0.80
N PRO A 105 18.68 -11.37 1.04
CA PRO A 105 19.29 -12.51 1.69
C PRO A 105 19.00 -12.50 3.19
N VAL A 106 18.66 -13.66 3.75
CA VAL A 106 18.42 -13.87 5.18
C VAL A 106 19.26 -15.04 5.68
N PRO A 107 20.08 -14.87 6.73
CA PRO A 107 20.92 -15.93 7.30
C PRO A 107 20.11 -17.17 7.76
N PRO A 108 20.67 -18.39 7.62
CA PRO A 108 19.99 -19.65 7.94
C PRO A 108 19.54 -19.79 9.41
N ASP A 109 20.26 -19.14 10.32
CA ASP A 109 20.06 -19.15 11.76
C ASP A 109 19.07 -18.08 12.26
N THR A 110 18.58 -17.19 11.39
CA THR A 110 17.61 -16.13 11.77
C THR A 110 16.30 -16.74 12.30
N LYS A 111 15.92 -16.39 13.53
CA LYS A 111 14.67 -16.85 14.18
C LYS A 111 13.66 -15.74 14.47
N SER A 112 14.09 -14.48 14.44
CA SER A 112 13.26 -13.30 14.74
C SER A 112 13.77 -12.09 13.96
N HIS A 113 13.02 -10.99 13.99
CA HIS A 113 13.38 -9.72 13.33
C HIS A 113 13.65 -9.87 11.83
N PHE A 114 12.84 -10.70 11.17
CA PHE A 114 12.92 -10.92 9.73
C PHE A 114 12.81 -9.61 8.94
N PRO A 115 13.61 -9.43 7.88
CA PRO A 115 13.50 -8.25 7.01
C PRO A 115 12.12 -8.15 6.40
N THR A 116 11.60 -6.93 6.27
CA THR A 116 10.30 -6.71 5.65
C THR A 116 10.33 -5.67 4.54
N LYS A 117 9.52 -5.87 3.51
CA LYS A 117 9.28 -4.90 2.44
C LYS A 117 7.78 -4.73 2.26
N VAL A 118 7.36 -3.55 1.84
CA VAL A 118 5.94 -3.19 1.77
C VAL A 118 5.58 -2.77 0.35
N PHE A 119 4.53 -3.38 -0.18
CA PHE A 119 3.83 -2.92 -1.37
C PHE A 119 2.54 -2.20 -0.94
N LYS A 120 2.28 -1.02 -1.50
CA LYS A 120 1.03 -0.28 -1.27
C LYS A 120 0.07 -0.58 -2.42
N VAL A 121 -1.15 -0.99 -2.08
CA VAL A 121 -2.22 -1.23 -3.06
C VAL A 121 -2.74 0.14 -3.51
N THR A 122 -2.51 0.49 -4.78
CA THR A 122 -2.84 1.82 -5.33
C THR A 122 -4.03 1.80 -6.30
N ASP A 123 -4.37 0.62 -6.82
CA ASP A 123 -5.59 0.36 -7.57
C ASP A 123 -6.16 -1.02 -7.20
N ASP A 124 -7.34 -1.35 -7.73
CA ASP A 124 -8.06 -2.59 -7.46
C ASP A 124 -7.75 -3.70 -8.49
N LYS A 125 -6.77 -3.48 -9.38
CA LYS A 125 -6.43 -4.43 -10.44
C LYS A 125 -5.58 -5.58 -9.90
N PRO A 126 -5.52 -6.70 -10.63
CA PRO A 126 -4.61 -7.78 -10.30
C PRO A 126 -3.14 -7.33 -10.46
N HIS A 127 -2.35 -7.50 -9.41
CA HIS A 127 -0.88 -7.37 -9.47
C HIS A 127 -0.23 -8.73 -9.33
N TRP A 128 0.78 -9.00 -10.15
CA TRP A 128 1.40 -10.30 -10.31
C TRP A 128 2.87 -10.22 -9.92
N PHE A 129 3.34 -11.15 -9.09
CA PHE A 129 4.69 -11.13 -8.56
C PHE A 129 5.36 -12.48 -8.64
N TYR A 130 6.69 -12.47 -8.71
CA TYR A 130 7.50 -13.68 -8.70
C TYR A 130 8.79 -13.50 -7.90
N CYS A 131 9.39 -14.65 -7.56
CA CYS A 131 10.72 -14.70 -6.99
C CYS A 131 11.74 -14.83 -8.12
N GLY A 132 12.59 -13.81 -8.30
CA GLY A 132 13.62 -13.72 -9.33
C GLY A 132 14.90 -14.49 -9.04
N GLN A 133 14.93 -15.28 -7.97
CA GLN A 133 16.02 -16.22 -7.74
C GLN A 133 15.94 -17.38 -8.74
N THR A 134 17.09 -17.78 -9.28
CA THR A 134 17.19 -18.82 -10.31
C THR A 134 16.46 -20.09 -9.87
N GLY A 135 15.59 -20.61 -10.74
CA GLY A 135 14.79 -21.82 -10.50
C GLY A 135 13.58 -21.63 -9.59
N HIS A 136 13.42 -20.52 -8.87
CA HIS A 136 12.30 -20.34 -7.94
C HIS A 136 10.98 -20.08 -8.67
N CYS A 137 10.93 -19.13 -9.61
CA CYS A 137 9.71 -18.84 -10.36
C CYS A 137 9.23 -20.04 -11.20
N PRO A 138 10.09 -20.74 -11.96
CA PRO A 138 9.69 -21.98 -12.62
C PRO A 138 9.30 -23.13 -11.68
N ALA A 139 9.72 -23.10 -10.41
CA ALA A 139 9.20 -24.03 -9.40
C ALA A 139 7.78 -23.64 -8.89
N GLY A 140 7.21 -22.54 -9.39
CA GLY A 140 5.90 -22.02 -9.00
C GLY A 140 5.93 -21.01 -7.86
N MET A 141 7.10 -20.42 -7.54
CA MET A 141 7.22 -19.37 -6.52
C MET A 141 6.72 -18.02 -7.06
N VAL A 142 5.40 -17.88 -7.08
CA VAL A 142 4.66 -16.68 -7.54
C VAL A 142 3.63 -16.22 -6.51
N PHE A 143 3.26 -14.95 -6.56
CA PHE A 143 2.30 -14.31 -5.69
C PHE A 143 1.36 -13.38 -6.46
N ALA A 144 0.16 -13.13 -5.96
CA ALA A 144 -0.76 -12.15 -6.55
C ALA A 144 -1.50 -11.29 -5.52
N VAL A 145 -1.76 -10.04 -5.89
CA VAL A 145 -2.75 -9.19 -5.21
C VAL A 145 -3.96 -9.10 -6.12
N ASN A 146 -5.16 -9.27 -5.56
CA ASN A 146 -6.45 -9.19 -6.25
C ASN A 146 -6.55 -10.05 -7.53
N PRO A 147 -6.09 -11.32 -7.56
CA PRO A 147 -6.30 -12.17 -8.72
C PRO A 147 -7.81 -12.44 -8.91
N PRO A 148 -8.32 -12.43 -10.15
CA PRO A 148 -9.73 -12.72 -10.40
C PRO A 148 -10.05 -14.20 -10.16
N HIS A 149 -11.32 -14.49 -9.85
CA HIS A 149 -11.81 -15.87 -9.67
C HIS A 149 -11.98 -16.66 -10.98
N LYS A 150 -12.06 -15.97 -12.13
CA LYS A 150 -12.22 -16.54 -13.47
C LYS A 150 -11.29 -15.83 -14.45
N GLY A 151 -11.06 -16.43 -15.62
CA GLY A 151 -10.15 -15.87 -16.62
C GLY A 151 -8.70 -16.02 -16.18
N ASN A 152 -8.03 -14.90 -15.89
CA ASN A 152 -6.62 -14.84 -15.48
C ASN A 152 -6.44 -15.11 -13.99
N THR A 153 -6.84 -16.31 -13.54
CA THR A 153 -6.80 -16.69 -12.12
C THR A 153 -5.37 -16.88 -11.60
N PHE A 154 -5.17 -16.82 -10.28
CA PHE A 154 -3.88 -17.15 -9.66
C PHE A 154 -3.36 -18.55 -10.05
N HIS A 155 -4.25 -19.54 -10.11
CA HIS A 155 -3.86 -20.90 -10.48
C HIS A 155 -3.20 -20.93 -11.87
N LYS A 156 -3.84 -20.31 -12.87
CA LYS A 156 -3.26 -20.19 -14.22
C LYS A 156 -1.95 -19.41 -14.23
N PHE A 157 -1.84 -18.33 -13.45
CA PHE A 157 -0.58 -17.59 -13.33
C PHE A 157 0.56 -18.48 -12.84
N LYS A 158 0.30 -19.29 -11.82
CA LYS A 158 1.26 -20.26 -11.28
C LYS A 158 1.60 -21.37 -12.28
N GLU A 159 0.62 -21.90 -13.00
CA GLU A 159 0.87 -22.87 -14.07
C GLU A 159 1.76 -22.27 -15.16
N THR A 160 1.45 -21.07 -15.67
CA THR A 160 2.27 -20.38 -16.67
C THR A 160 3.71 -20.15 -16.19
N ALA A 161 3.90 -19.85 -14.90
CA ALA A 161 5.23 -19.71 -14.30
C ALA A 161 6.02 -21.03 -14.38
N GLN A 162 5.36 -22.14 -14.04
CA GLN A 162 5.98 -23.47 -14.08
C GLN A 162 6.31 -23.95 -15.51
N TYR A 163 5.57 -23.49 -16.52
CA TYR A 163 5.91 -23.73 -17.91
C TYR A 163 7.07 -22.88 -18.43
N SER A 164 7.37 -21.75 -17.78
CA SER A 164 8.42 -20.80 -18.24
C SER A 164 9.86 -21.29 -18.03
N GLY A 165 10.07 -22.41 -17.32
CA GLY A 165 11.39 -23.04 -17.15
C GLY A 165 11.55 -24.37 -17.87
N LYS A 166 10.65 -24.69 -18.80
CA LYS A 166 10.80 -25.81 -19.73
C LYS A 166 11.39 -25.35 -21.05
#